data_AF-A0A0M4E7A6-F1
#
_entry.id   AF-A0A0M4E7A6-F1
#
_cell.length_a   1.000
_cell.length_b   1.000
_cell.length_c   1.000
_cell.angle_alpha   90.00
_cell.angle_beta   90.00
_cell.angle_gamma   90.00
#
_symmetry.space_group_name_H-M   'P 1'
#
loop_
_entity.id
_entity.type
_entity.pdbx_description
1 polymer ?
#
loop_
_entity_poly.entity_id
_entity_poly.type
_entity_poly.pdbx_seq_one_letter_code
_entity_poly.pdbx_strand_id
1 'polypeptide(L)'
;MQKTIKKELSFSLDTLERYRAKYGRSASLDTNGHSQQTEDTAVSTVAAKARSPPPSIFRAQSPPKLTKLQELQQKKEAYLRAREHEREMEQLQRAEKLTSNGSSSILDVPKPNSSSNRSSPNGTKTTAPASSTQTAAQLTNQKISAGYSNWSNNHSTLCSQPWCAISDLMYFCDKYEFKTLSTRDLKTHQEIVAEVRALLSGKAPFDQRTRFPGNIHDPENLWVCIGRCASVEYHLQRIISVFRKPLNQLTPDKQRAVRQNFHLAVSELRLDISARISEVRLYDRLVFEREFRLEWQDEQA
;
A
#
# COMPACT_ATOMS: atom_id res chain seq x y z
N MET A 1 -20.42 -22.89 19.63
CA MET A 1 -20.47 -21.41 19.71
C MET A 1 -19.91 -20.85 18.40
N GLN A 2 -20.73 -20.39 17.45
CA GLN A 2 -20.27 -20.03 16.08
C GLN A 2 -21.01 -18.82 15.49
N LYS A 3 -21.15 -17.71 16.23
CA LYS A 3 -21.83 -16.49 15.74
C LYS A 3 -21.10 -15.16 16.01
N THR A 4 -19.78 -15.19 16.21
CA THR A 4 -18.98 -13.98 16.52
C THR A 4 -17.91 -13.63 15.46
N ILE A 5 -17.57 -14.56 14.56
CA ILE A 5 -16.45 -14.43 13.62
C ILE A 5 -16.87 -13.71 12.31
N LYS A 6 -17.54 -12.55 12.43
CA LYS A 6 -17.93 -11.67 11.29
C LYS A 6 -17.86 -10.15 11.58
N LYS A 7 -17.11 -9.73 12.61
CA LYS A 7 -16.79 -8.30 12.85
C LYS A 7 -15.30 -7.97 12.78
N GLU A 8 -14.43 -8.97 12.83
CA GLU A 8 -12.97 -8.83 12.71
C GLU A 8 -12.54 -8.84 11.24
N LEU A 9 -12.66 -7.69 10.54
CA LEU A 9 -11.95 -7.41 9.26
C LEU A 9 -12.15 -5.99 8.70
N SER A 10 -13.11 -5.20 9.19
CA SER A 10 -13.42 -3.86 8.63
C SER A 10 -12.50 -2.71 9.10
N PHE A 11 -11.34 -3.01 9.69
CA PHE A 11 -10.47 -2.03 10.36
C PHE A 11 -9.31 -1.54 9.47
N SER A 12 -9.62 -1.03 8.27
CA SER A 12 -8.62 -0.42 7.36
C SER A 12 -9.03 0.96 6.83
N LEU A 13 -10.31 1.16 6.50
CA LEU A 13 -10.79 2.44 5.95
C LEU A 13 -11.15 3.46 7.04
N ASP A 14 -11.98 3.02 7.99
CA ASP A 14 -12.66 3.85 8.99
C ASP A 14 -11.66 4.64 9.88
N THR A 15 -10.50 4.06 10.21
CA THR A 15 -9.46 4.74 11.00
C THR A 15 -8.85 5.94 10.26
N LEU A 16 -8.50 5.78 8.98
CA LEU A 16 -7.90 6.86 8.17
C LEU A 16 -8.94 7.91 7.79
N GLU A 17 -10.18 7.49 7.55
CA GLU A 17 -11.30 8.38 7.23
C GLU A 17 -11.72 9.20 8.47
N ARG A 18 -11.75 8.59 9.67
CA ARG A 18 -11.87 9.33 10.95
C ARG A 18 -10.68 10.27 11.19
N TYR A 19 -9.45 9.88 10.85
CA TYR A 19 -8.28 10.76 11.03
C TYR A 19 -8.40 12.02 10.18
N ARG A 20 -8.74 11.85 8.89
CA ARG A 20 -9.02 12.97 7.97
C ARG A 20 -10.24 13.79 8.40
N ALA A 21 -11.32 13.17 8.86
CA ALA A 21 -12.51 13.89 9.34
C ALA A 21 -12.27 14.67 10.63
N LYS A 22 -11.39 14.18 11.51
CA LYS A 22 -11.07 14.79 12.82
C LYS A 22 -10.03 15.91 12.74
N TYR A 23 -9.11 15.87 11.77
CA TYR A 23 -7.97 16.80 11.69
C TYR A 23 -7.76 17.48 10.33
N GLY A 24 -8.34 16.98 9.23
CA GLY A 24 -8.04 17.42 7.85
C GLY A 24 -8.84 18.59 7.30
N ARG A 25 -9.48 19.43 8.14
CA ARG A 25 -10.40 20.51 7.72
C ARG A 25 -9.72 21.83 7.28
N SER A 26 -8.54 21.76 6.66
CA SER A 26 -7.69 22.95 6.39
C SER A 26 -7.03 23.03 5.01
N ALA A 27 -7.57 22.41 3.95
CA ALA A 27 -7.10 22.63 2.57
C ALA A 27 -8.11 22.20 1.47
N SER A 28 -9.14 23.01 1.18
CA SER A 28 -9.86 22.99 -0.11
C SER A 28 -10.87 24.14 -0.20
N LEU A 29 -10.57 25.15 -1.01
CA LEU A 29 -11.54 26.07 -1.63
C LEU A 29 -10.81 26.83 -2.74
N ASP A 30 -11.31 26.70 -3.97
CA ASP A 30 -11.02 27.46 -5.18
C ASP A 30 -9.54 27.50 -5.66
N THR A 31 -9.22 27.33 -6.94
CA THR A 31 -9.97 27.70 -8.15
C THR A 31 -9.80 26.67 -9.28
N ASN A 32 -10.78 26.59 -10.17
CA ASN A 32 -10.61 25.95 -11.47
C ASN A 32 -11.47 26.72 -12.50
N GLY A 33 -10.84 27.58 -13.31
CA GLY A 33 -11.51 28.64 -14.08
C GLY A 33 -11.07 28.65 -15.55
N HIS A 34 -12.01 28.36 -16.45
CA HIS A 34 -11.79 28.15 -17.87
C HIS A 34 -11.56 29.46 -18.66
N SER A 35 -10.71 29.44 -19.69
CA SER A 35 -10.84 30.29 -20.90
C SER A 35 -9.97 29.78 -22.06
N GLN A 36 -10.50 29.90 -23.28
CA GLN A 36 -9.78 29.73 -24.53
C GLN A 36 -9.57 31.11 -25.17
N GLN A 37 -8.49 31.32 -25.94
CA GLN A 37 -8.58 31.87 -27.29
C GLN A 37 -7.26 31.77 -28.06
N THR A 38 -7.35 32.05 -29.36
CA THR A 38 -6.32 31.91 -30.41
C THR A 38 -5.84 33.27 -30.91
N GLU A 39 -4.61 33.37 -31.41
CA GLU A 39 -4.34 34.05 -32.69
C GLU A 39 -2.95 33.74 -33.27
N ASP A 40 -2.78 34.00 -34.57
CA ASP A 40 -1.57 33.72 -35.36
C ASP A 40 -0.63 34.93 -35.46
N THR A 41 0.68 34.70 -35.53
CA THR A 41 1.58 35.51 -36.41
C THR A 41 2.81 34.70 -36.82
N ALA A 42 3.30 34.89 -38.04
CA ALA A 42 4.44 34.16 -38.61
C ALA A 42 5.66 35.05 -38.88
N VAL A 43 6.86 34.49 -38.73
CA VAL A 43 8.13 35.01 -39.29
C VAL A 43 8.89 33.83 -39.94
N SER A 44 9.73 34.12 -40.93
CA SER A 44 10.19 33.15 -41.95
C SER A 44 11.70 32.81 -41.88
N THR A 45 12.17 32.05 -42.88
CA THR A 45 13.57 31.66 -43.20
C THR A 45 14.16 30.52 -42.35
N VAL A 46 15.05 29.63 -42.85
CA VAL A 46 15.69 29.43 -44.18
C VAL A 46 15.50 27.96 -44.63
N ALA A 47 15.54 27.67 -45.94
CA ALA A 47 15.30 26.32 -46.50
C ALA A 47 16.54 25.41 -46.60
N ALA A 48 16.31 24.10 -46.54
CA ALA A 48 17.24 23.05 -47.00
C ALA A 48 16.49 21.95 -47.77
N LYS A 49 16.97 21.57 -48.97
CA LYS A 49 16.34 20.53 -49.81
C LYS A 49 16.89 19.13 -49.47
N ALA A 50 16.02 18.24 -48.99
CA ALA A 50 16.27 16.80 -48.92
C ALA A 50 15.45 16.06 -50.00
N ARG A 51 15.98 14.97 -50.55
CA ARG A 51 15.33 14.18 -51.63
C ARG A 51 14.24 13.26 -51.07
N SER A 52 13.12 13.15 -51.79
CA SER A 52 12.07 12.17 -51.49
C SER A 52 12.49 10.74 -51.89
N PRO A 53 12.13 9.71 -51.08
CA PRO A 53 12.25 8.31 -51.50
C PRO A 53 11.13 7.91 -52.48
N PRO A 54 11.32 6.84 -53.28
CA PRO A 54 10.29 6.36 -54.21
C PRO A 54 9.08 5.75 -53.49
N PRO A 55 7.88 5.74 -54.13
CA PRO A 55 6.65 5.24 -53.51
C PRO A 55 6.64 3.71 -53.35
N SER A 56 6.20 3.24 -52.17
CA SER A 56 5.96 1.81 -51.92
C SER A 56 4.63 1.36 -52.53
N ILE A 57 4.63 0.15 -53.11
CA ILE A 57 3.48 -0.44 -53.80
C ILE A 57 2.48 -1.08 -52.82
N PHE A 58 2.90 -1.39 -51.58
CA PHE A 58 2.06 -2.03 -50.57
C PHE A 58 1.06 -1.05 -49.93
N ARG A 59 -0.11 -0.89 -50.58
CA ARG A 59 -1.29 -0.24 -49.97
C ARG A 59 -1.89 -1.15 -48.89
N ALA A 60 -1.49 -0.94 -47.64
CA ALA A 60 -2.30 -1.38 -46.51
C ALA A 60 -3.66 -0.64 -46.55
N GLN A 61 -4.75 -1.35 -46.84
CA GLN A 61 -6.08 -0.78 -46.77
C GLN A 61 -6.48 -0.58 -45.30
N SER A 62 -6.30 0.64 -44.80
CA SER A 62 -6.96 1.06 -43.56
C SER A 62 -8.48 1.09 -43.77
N PRO A 63 -9.29 0.70 -42.77
CA PRO A 63 -10.74 0.77 -42.89
C PRO A 63 -11.19 2.21 -43.14
N PRO A 64 -12.29 2.42 -43.89
CA PRO A 64 -12.73 3.75 -44.27
C PRO A 64 -12.99 4.61 -43.03
N LYS A 65 -12.34 5.78 -42.96
CA LYS A 65 -12.58 6.74 -41.90
C LYS A 65 -14.04 7.17 -41.96
N LEU A 66 -14.80 6.84 -40.91
CA LEU A 66 -16.20 7.24 -40.78
C LEU A 66 -16.30 8.76 -40.87
N THR A 67 -17.35 9.27 -41.49
CA THR A 67 -17.53 10.73 -41.53
C THR A 67 -17.86 11.25 -40.13
N LYS A 68 -17.50 12.51 -39.83
CA LYS A 68 -17.79 13.14 -38.53
C LYS A 68 -19.29 13.14 -38.17
N LEU A 69 -20.17 13.06 -39.16
CA LEU A 69 -21.62 12.88 -39.00
C LEU A 69 -21.96 11.46 -38.49
N GLN A 70 -21.33 10.44 -39.06
CA GLN A 70 -21.54 9.03 -38.77
C GLN A 70 -20.98 8.65 -37.38
N GLU A 71 -19.83 9.21 -37.00
CA GLU A 71 -19.32 9.13 -35.61
C GLU A 71 -20.31 9.75 -34.61
N LEU A 72 -20.93 10.88 -34.96
CA LEU A 72 -21.94 11.55 -34.13
C LEU A 72 -23.22 10.72 -33.99
N GLN A 73 -23.67 10.08 -35.06
CA GLN A 73 -24.81 9.15 -35.05
C GLN A 73 -24.51 7.92 -34.16
N GLN A 74 -23.35 7.28 -34.34
CA GLN A 74 -22.94 6.13 -33.54
C GLN A 74 -22.78 6.49 -32.06
N LYS A 75 -22.24 7.67 -31.74
CA LYS A 75 -22.14 8.18 -30.37
C LYS A 75 -23.51 8.49 -29.75
N LYS A 76 -24.47 9.02 -30.53
CA LYS A 76 -25.87 9.23 -30.10
C LYS A 76 -26.55 7.91 -29.78
N GLU A 77 -26.38 6.89 -30.63
CA GLU A 77 -26.94 5.55 -30.43
C GLU A 77 -26.36 4.86 -29.18
N ALA A 78 -25.02 4.91 -29.02
CA ALA A 78 -24.35 4.37 -27.85
C ALA A 78 -24.80 5.04 -26.54
N TYR A 79 -25.01 6.36 -26.54
CA TYR A 79 -25.55 7.09 -25.39
C TYR A 79 -26.98 6.68 -25.04
N LEU A 80 -27.86 6.50 -26.04
CA LEU A 80 -29.22 6.01 -25.81
C LEU A 80 -29.25 4.59 -25.23
N ARG A 81 -28.42 3.69 -25.77
CA ARG A 81 -28.23 2.32 -25.26
C ARG A 81 -27.73 2.29 -23.82
N ALA A 82 -26.75 3.13 -23.47
CA ALA A 82 -26.26 3.24 -22.10
C ALA A 82 -27.35 3.72 -21.12
N ARG A 83 -28.14 4.73 -21.52
CA ARG A 83 -29.28 5.27 -20.75
C ARG A 83 -30.48 4.32 -20.67
N GLU A 84 -30.49 3.24 -21.45
CA GLU A 84 -31.46 2.14 -21.35
C GLU A 84 -31.01 1.12 -20.30
N HIS A 85 -29.77 0.63 -20.43
CA HIS A 85 -29.13 -0.26 -19.47
C HIS A 85 -29.11 0.33 -18.03
N GLU A 86 -28.91 1.65 -17.89
CA GLU A 86 -28.99 2.34 -16.60
C GLU A 86 -30.38 2.21 -15.94
N ARG A 87 -31.48 2.34 -16.72
CA ARG A 87 -32.86 2.18 -16.23
C ARG A 87 -33.19 0.73 -15.91
N GLU A 88 -32.65 -0.23 -16.66
CA GLU A 88 -32.80 -1.67 -16.39
C GLU A 88 -32.14 -2.03 -15.05
N MET A 89 -30.91 -1.55 -14.81
CA MET A 89 -30.22 -1.72 -13.52
C MET A 89 -30.96 -1.07 -12.35
N GLU A 90 -31.59 0.10 -12.54
CA GLU A 90 -32.41 0.74 -11.48
C GLU A 90 -33.68 -0.08 -11.15
N GLN A 91 -34.29 -0.73 -12.15
CA GLN A 91 -35.44 -1.61 -11.94
C GLN A 91 -35.06 -2.88 -11.17
N LEU A 92 -33.93 -3.52 -11.50
CA LEU A 92 -33.43 -4.70 -10.77
C LEU A 92 -33.16 -4.38 -9.30
N GLN A 93 -32.50 -3.24 -9.01
CA GLN A 93 -32.26 -2.80 -7.61
C GLN A 93 -33.55 -2.44 -6.86
N ARG A 94 -34.61 -2.00 -7.56
CA ARG A 94 -35.95 -1.83 -6.95
C ARG A 94 -36.61 -3.17 -6.61
N ALA A 95 -36.45 -4.18 -7.46
CA ALA A 95 -37.04 -5.50 -7.25
C ALA A 95 -36.42 -6.22 -6.03
N GLU A 96 -35.09 -6.23 -5.89
CA GLU A 96 -34.40 -6.86 -4.75
C GLU A 96 -34.78 -6.24 -3.39
N LYS A 97 -35.12 -4.94 -3.34
CA LYS A 97 -35.57 -4.28 -2.11
C LYS A 97 -36.95 -4.72 -1.63
N LEU A 98 -37.76 -5.38 -2.46
CA LEU A 98 -39.12 -5.81 -2.11
C LEU A 98 -39.18 -7.28 -1.62
N THR A 99 -38.14 -8.08 -1.87
CA THR A 99 -38.12 -9.52 -1.52
C THR A 99 -37.45 -9.85 -0.18
N SER A 100 -36.80 -8.88 0.46
CA SER A 100 -35.93 -9.10 1.63
C SER A 100 -36.60 -8.92 3.01
N ASN A 101 -37.87 -8.49 3.06
CA ASN A 101 -38.60 -8.22 4.30
C ASN A 101 -39.70 -9.27 4.59
N GLY A 102 -39.33 -10.41 5.19
CA GLY A 102 -40.33 -11.26 5.84
C GLY A 102 -39.99 -12.74 6.03
N SER A 103 -39.32 -13.08 7.14
CA SER A 103 -39.60 -14.30 7.94
C SER A 103 -38.73 -14.37 9.19
N SER A 104 -39.36 -14.15 10.36
CA SER A 104 -38.80 -14.48 11.67
C SER A 104 -39.62 -15.60 12.29
N SER A 105 -38.96 -16.67 12.77
CA SER A 105 -39.61 -17.65 13.65
C SER A 105 -38.63 -18.15 14.73
N ILE A 106 -39.20 -18.64 15.82
CA ILE A 106 -38.57 -19.01 17.10
C ILE A 106 -38.67 -20.55 17.25
N LEU A 107 -38.35 -21.09 18.45
CA LEU A 107 -38.47 -22.49 18.92
C LEU A 107 -37.20 -23.36 18.69
N ASP A 108 -36.75 -24.20 19.62
CA ASP A 108 -36.93 -24.20 21.09
C ASP A 108 -35.79 -24.97 21.79
N VAL A 109 -35.80 -25.10 23.11
CA VAL A 109 -34.79 -25.79 23.95
C VAL A 109 -35.42 -26.95 24.74
N PRO A 110 -34.73 -28.10 24.84
CA PRO A 110 -34.54 -28.67 26.18
C PRO A 110 -33.13 -29.22 26.46
N LYS A 111 -32.82 -29.32 27.75
CA LYS A 111 -31.59 -29.85 28.36
C LYS A 111 -31.96 -30.90 29.42
N PRO A 112 -31.15 -31.97 29.65
CA PRO A 112 -31.17 -32.70 30.92
C PRO A 112 -29.89 -32.50 31.77
N ASN A 113 -29.99 -32.84 33.07
CA ASN A 113 -28.89 -32.86 34.04
C ASN A 113 -28.61 -34.29 34.53
N SER A 114 -27.35 -34.61 34.85
CA SER A 114 -26.92 -35.55 35.91
C SER A 114 -25.40 -35.71 35.89
N SER A 115 -24.60 -35.93 36.95
CA SER A 115 -24.60 -35.63 38.39
C SER A 115 -23.80 -36.74 39.13
N SER A 116 -22.98 -36.35 40.10
CA SER A 116 -22.36 -37.19 41.18
C SER A 116 -21.08 -38.02 40.89
N ASN A 117 -20.09 -37.82 41.79
CA ASN A 117 -19.31 -38.81 42.58
C ASN A 117 -18.48 -39.93 41.88
N ARG A 118 -17.38 -40.48 42.45
CA ARG A 118 -16.97 -40.60 43.87
C ARG A 118 -15.46 -40.92 44.05
N SER A 119 -14.87 -40.47 45.18
CA SER A 119 -13.79 -41.09 46.00
C SER A 119 -12.46 -41.64 45.44
N SER A 120 -11.35 -41.19 46.05
CA SER A 120 -10.00 -41.79 46.19
C SER A 120 -10.01 -43.09 47.06
N PRO A 121 -8.90 -43.74 47.54
CA PRO A 121 -7.49 -43.31 47.77
C PRO A 121 -6.45 -44.31 47.13
N ASN A 122 -5.20 -44.60 47.56
CA ASN A 122 -4.39 -44.28 48.76
C ASN A 122 -2.87 -44.52 48.57
N GLY A 123 -2.03 -43.82 49.37
CA GLY A 123 -0.68 -44.27 49.80
C GLY A 123 0.51 -44.17 48.81
N THR A 124 1.79 -44.05 49.25
CA THR A 124 2.34 -43.88 50.61
C THR A 124 3.74 -43.20 50.59
N LYS A 125 3.95 -42.21 51.48
CA LYS A 125 5.18 -41.66 52.14
C LYS A 125 6.59 -41.95 51.54
N THR A 126 7.54 -41.00 51.64
CA THR A 126 8.51 -40.92 52.78
C THR A 126 9.14 -39.52 52.95
N THR A 127 9.60 -39.24 54.18
CA THR A 127 10.19 -38.03 54.79
C THR A 127 11.50 -37.52 54.12
N ALA A 128 11.70 -36.20 53.88
CA ALA A 128 12.11 -35.08 54.79
C ALA A 128 13.67 -34.89 54.85
N PRO A 129 14.26 -33.78 55.39
CA PRO A 129 13.69 -32.62 56.07
C PRO A 129 14.14 -31.24 55.52
N ALA A 130 13.95 -30.19 56.33
CA ALA A 130 14.02 -28.76 55.99
C ALA A 130 15.39 -28.18 55.58
N SER A 131 15.34 -27.08 54.83
CA SER A 131 16.25 -25.93 54.99
C SER A 131 15.50 -24.64 54.65
N SER A 132 15.57 -23.66 55.54
CA SER A 132 14.81 -22.41 55.44
C SER A 132 15.62 -21.33 54.71
N THR A 133 15.27 -21.04 53.47
CA THR A 133 15.79 -19.85 52.75
C THR A 133 14.65 -18.86 52.56
N GLN A 134 14.57 -17.88 53.47
CA GLN A 134 13.79 -16.67 53.18
C GLN A 134 14.55 -15.86 52.12
N THR A 135 14.25 -16.11 50.84
CA THR A 135 14.72 -15.25 49.75
C THR A 135 13.99 -13.93 49.86
N ALA A 136 14.49 -13.03 50.71
CA ALA A 136 13.99 -11.67 50.84
C ALA A 136 13.95 -11.04 49.45
N ALA A 137 12.79 -10.52 49.05
CA ALA A 137 12.63 -9.88 47.76
C ALA A 137 13.57 -8.67 47.70
N GLN A 138 14.69 -8.82 46.98
CA GLN A 138 15.61 -7.74 46.73
C GLN A 138 14.94 -6.72 45.81
N LEU A 139 14.25 -5.77 46.42
CA LEU A 139 13.94 -4.45 45.88
C LEU A 139 15.26 -3.69 45.65
N THR A 140 16.10 -4.23 44.76
CA THR A 140 17.12 -3.43 44.11
C THR A 140 16.39 -2.36 43.34
N ASN A 141 16.65 -1.10 43.68
CA ASN A 141 16.04 0.05 43.02
C ASN A 141 16.70 0.26 41.65
N GLN A 142 16.60 -0.76 40.79
CA GLN A 142 17.07 -0.71 39.41
C GLN A 142 16.19 0.30 38.68
N LYS A 143 16.79 1.45 38.34
CA LYS A 143 16.15 2.46 37.50
C LYS A 143 15.72 1.79 36.19
N ILE A 144 14.43 1.52 36.04
CA ILE A 144 13.88 0.82 34.87
C ILE A 144 13.97 1.77 33.68
N SER A 145 15.04 1.64 32.90
CA SER A 145 15.26 2.43 31.70
C SER A 145 14.15 2.16 30.68
N ALA A 146 13.68 3.21 30.01
CA ALA A 146 12.52 3.13 29.12
C ALA A 146 12.74 2.12 27.97
N GLY A 147 11.68 1.41 27.59
CA GLY A 147 11.77 0.36 26.58
C GLY A 147 10.48 -0.44 26.42
N TYR A 148 10.48 -1.34 25.44
CA TYR A 148 9.40 -2.31 25.25
C TYR A 148 9.55 -3.49 26.23
N SER A 149 8.60 -3.63 27.17
CA SER A 149 8.63 -4.60 28.27
C SER A 149 8.55 -6.05 27.81
N ASN A 150 7.79 -6.29 26.73
CA ASN A 150 7.47 -7.60 26.17
C ASN A 150 8.21 -7.85 24.84
N TRP A 151 9.44 -7.32 24.72
CA TRP A 151 10.30 -7.56 23.58
C TRP A 151 10.61 -9.05 23.37
N SER A 152 10.73 -9.48 22.12
CA SER A 152 10.91 -10.89 21.76
C SER A 152 11.78 -11.04 20.51
N ASN A 153 12.25 -12.26 20.23
CA ASN A 153 13.02 -12.55 19.02
C ASN A 153 12.28 -12.15 17.73
N ASN A 154 10.95 -12.29 17.70
CA ASN A 154 10.12 -11.85 16.57
C ASN A 154 10.21 -10.34 16.35
N HIS A 155 10.32 -9.56 17.42
CA HIS A 155 10.44 -8.10 17.38
C HIS A 155 11.86 -7.69 16.94
N SER A 156 12.90 -8.44 17.36
CA SER A 156 14.25 -8.31 16.82
C SER A 156 14.31 -8.60 15.31
N THR A 157 13.65 -9.66 14.82
CA THR A 157 13.58 -9.97 13.38
C THR A 157 12.77 -8.94 12.59
N LEU A 158 11.74 -8.34 13.19
CA LEU A 158 10.97 -7.24 12.60
C LEU A 158 11.79 -5.93 12.53
N CYS A 159 12.59 -5.66 13.55
CA CYS A 159 13.54 -4.55 13.62
C CYS A 159 14.67 -4.68 12.58
N SER A 160 15.02 -5.89 12.15
CA SER A 160 16.02 -6.15 11.11
C SER A 160 15.46 -6.18 9.68
N GLN A 161 14.15 -5.96 9.48
CA GLN A 161 13.57 -5.77 8.15
C GLN A 161 13.90 -4.39 7.58
N PRO A 162 13.82 -4.18 6.25
CA PRO A 162 13.89 -2.84 5.68
C PRO A 162 12.60 -2.04 5.96
N TRP A 163 12.77 -0.80 6.43
CA TRP A 163 11.69 0.18 6.70
C TRP A 163 12.02 1.55 6.08
N CYS A 164 11.00 2.27 5.63
CA CYS A 164 11.09 3.68 5.21
C CYS A 164 9.77 4.42 5.47
N ALA A 165 9.76 5.74 5.28
CA ALA A 165 8.52 6.51 5.23
C ALA A 165 7.88 6.42 3.84
N ILE A 166 6.57 6.65 3.75
CA ILE A 166 5.89 6.74 2.44
C ILE A 166 6.36 7.96 1.66
N SER A 167 6.74 9.05 2.32
CA SER A 167 7.36 10.23 1.72
C SER A 167 8.64 9.90 0.95
N ASP A 168 9.47 8.97 1.43
CA ASP A 168 10.68 8.52 0.71
C ASP A 168 10.32 7.82 -0.62
N LEU A 169 9.32 6.95 -0.60
CA LEU A 169 8.83 6.22 -1.78
C LEU A 169 8.10 7.13 -2.77
N MET A 170 7.28 8.06 -2.28
CA MET A 170 6.60 9.06 -3.09
C MET A 170 7.59 10.01 -3.76
N TYR A 171 8.56 10.54 -3.00
CA TYR A 171 9.63 11.39 -3.52
C TYR A 171 10.45 10.67 -4.60
N PHE A 172 10.80 9.40 -4.40
CA PHE A 172 11.44 8.59 -5.44
C PHE A 172 10.57 8.47 -6.69
N CYS A 173 9.27 8.22 -6.55
CA CYS A 173 8.35 8.15 -7.69
C CYS A 173 8.26 9.49 -8.44
N ASP A 174 7.98 10.59 -7.74
CA ASP A 174 7.88 11.94 -8.33
C ASP A 174 9.16 12.38 -9.06
N LYS A 175 10.33 12.04 -8.50
CA LYS A 175 11.64 12.35 -9.07
C LYS A 175 11.96 11.58 -10.36
N TYR A 176 11.37 10.38 -10.54
CA TYR A 176 11.78 9.45 -11.60
C TYR A 176 10.69 9.04 -12.59
N GLU A 177 9.40 9.20 -12.29
CA GLU A 177 8.28 8.77 -13.15
C GLU A 177 8.40 9.34 -14.57
N PHE A 178 8.70 10.63 -14.70
CA PHE A 178 8.86 11.34 -15.98
C PHE A 178 10.33 11.56 -16.39
N LYS A 179 11.30 10.96 -15.68
CA LYS A 179 12.74 11.19 -15.92
C LYS A 179 13.23 10.42 -17.14
N THR A 180 13.43 11.11 -18.27
CA THR A 180 14.04 10.54 -19.47
C THR A 180 15.42 9.92 -19.19
N LEU A 181 15.50 8.59 -19.21
CA LEU A 181 16.77 7.86 -19.07
C LEU A 181 17.60 7.94 -20.35
N SER A 182 18.85 8.40 -20.24
CA SER A 182 19.82 8.46 -21.34
C SER A 182 20.74 7.24 -21.35
N THR A 183 21.03 6.65 -22.52
CA THR A 183 21.92 5.47 -22.63
C THR A 183 23.37 5.73 -22.21
N ARG A 184 23.78 7.00 -22.16
CA ARG A 184 25.14 7.41 -21.79
C ARG A 184 25.24 7.96 -20.37
N ASP A 185 24.12 8.22 -19.70
CA ASP A 185 24.09 8.80 -18.36
C ASP A 185 24.21 7.71 -17.28
N LEU A 186 25.43 7.17 -17.17
CA LEU A 186 25.75 6.18 -16.13
C LEU A 186 25.62 6.76 -14.71
N LYS A 187 25.76 8.08 -14.54
CA LYS A 187 25.64 8.75 -13.24
C LYS A 187 24.19 8.67 -12.73
N THR A 188 23.20 9.11 -13.50
CA THR A 188 21.79 8.98 -13.08
C THR A 188 21.36 7.52 -12.92
N HIS A 189 21.89 6.58 -13.70
CA HIS A 189 21.65 5.16 -13.45
C HIS A 189 22.21 4.67 -12.10
N GLN A 190 23.40 5.14 -11.71
CA GLN A 190 24.01 4.81 -10.41
C GLN A 190 23.26 5.47 -9.25
N GLU A 191 22.82 6.72 -9.41
CA GLU A 191 21.97 7.44 -8.44
C GLU A 191 20.66 6.68 -8.18
N ILE A 192 19.93 6.29 -9.24
CA ILE A 192 18.71 5.48 -9.12
C ILE A 192 18.97 4.16 -8.36
N VAL A 193 20.03 3.43 -8.72
CA VAL A 193 20.38 2.16 -8.06
C VAL A 193 20.81 2.37 -6.61
N ALA A 194 21.46 3.49 -6.28
CA ALA A 194 21.84 3.82 -4.90
C ALA A 194 20.61 4.17 -4.05
N GLU A 195 19.68 4.97 -4.57
CA GLU A 195 18.46 5.37 -3.85
C GLU A 195 17.51 4.19 -3.62
N VAL A 196 17.31 3.32 -4.63
CA VAL A 196 16.51 2.10 -4.45
C VAL A 196 17.17 1.10 -3.49
N ARG A 197 18.51 1.05 -3.44
CA ARG A 197 19.23 0.28 -2.40
C ARG A 197 19.09 0.90 -1.01
N ALA A 198 19.09 2.23 -0.90
CA ALA A 198 18.87 2.92 0.38
C ALA A 198 17.48 2.56 0.94
N LEU A 199 16.43 2.64 0.12
CA LEU A 199 15.07 2.19 0.46
C LEU A 199 15.06 0.71 0.91
N LEU A 200 15.63 -0.20 0.11
CA LEU A 200 15.74 -1.64 0.41
C LEU A 200 16.70 -1.98 1.58
N SER A 201 17.32 -0.98 2.23
CA SER A 201 18.20 -1.14 3.40
C SER A 201 17.85 -0.17 4.55
N GLY A 202 16.71 0.52 4.45
CA GLY A 202 16.27 1.50 5.43
C GLY A 202 16.04 0.85 6.80
N LYS A 203 16.46 1.54 7.86
CA LYS A 203 16.43 0.99 9.23
C LYS A 203 15.04 1.13 9.84
N ALA A 204 14.65 0.15 10.66
CA ALA A 204 13.51 0.29 11.55
C ALA A 204 13.62 1.57 12.40
N PRO A 205 12.54 2.36 12.55
CA PRO A 205 12.53 3.56 13.38
C PRO A 205 12.32 3.26 14.88
N PHE A 206 12.57 2.02 15.30
CA PHE A 206 12.35 1.50 16.64
C PHE A 206 13.35 0.37 16.93
N ASP A 207 13.58 0.10 18.21
CA ASP A 207 14.23 -1.10 18.73
C ASP A 207 13.69 -1.37 20.16
N GLN A 208 14.32 -2.24 20.94
CA GLN A 208 13.87 -2.53 22.32
C GLN A 208 13.87 -1.30 23.24
N ARG A 209 14.73 -0.30 23.00
CA ARG A 209 14.92 0.93 23.80
C ARG A 209 14.54 2.21 23.06
N THR A 210 14.09 2.09 21.81
CA THR A 210 13.71 3.21 20.94
C THR A 210 12.25 3.04 20.53
N ARG A 211 11.35 3.87 21.07
CA ARG A 211 9.91 3.79 20.79
C ARG A 211 9.59 4.21 19.36
N PHE A 212 8.68 3.50 18.71
CA PHE A 212 8.18 3.84 17.37
C PHE A 212 7.72 5.31 17.26
N PRO A 213 7.92 6.02 16.14
CA PRO A 213 7.48 7.41 15.98
C PRO A 213 5.96 7.59 16.17
N GLY A 214 5.59 8.50 17.07
CA GLY A 214 4.20 8.87 17.36
C GLY A 214 3.85 10.25 16.85
N ASN A 215 2.57 10.63 16.98
CA ASN A 215 2.04 11.94 16.56
C ASN A 215 2.30 12.28 15.08
N ILE A 216 2.27 11.27 14.22
CA ILE A 216 2.43 11.42 12.77
C ILE A 216 1.14 12.05 12.21
N HIS A 217 1.20 13.35 11.91
CA HIS A 217 0.03 14.11 11.44
C HIS A 217 -0.15 14.01 9.92
N ASP A 218 0.95 13.99 9.17
CA ASP A 218 0.93 13.84 7.72
C ASP A 218 0.94 12.35 7.32
N PRO A 219 0.02 11.90 6.45
CA PRO A 219 -0.05 10.47 6.08
C PRO A 219 1.17 9.99 5.29
N GLU A 220 1.93 10.90 4.69
CA GLU A 220 3.19 10.59 3.98
C GLU A 220 4.33 10.26 4.95
N ASN A 221 4.30 10.79 6.17
CA ASN A 221 5.27 10.50 7.22
C ASN A 221 4.97 9.17 7.97
N LEU A 222 3.97 8.41 7.53
CA LEU A 222 3.71 7.05 8.00
C LEU A 222 4.76 6.07 7.48
N TRP A 223 5.06 5.05 8.28
CA TRP A 223 6.13 4.09 7.98
C TRP A 223 5.59 2.83 7.33
N VAL A 224 6.39 2.23 6.44
CA VAL A 224 6.12 0.92 5.82
C VAL A 224 7.29 -0.03 6.07
N CYS A 225 6.98 -1.29 6.39
CA CYS A 225 7.95 -2.38 6.45
C CYS A 225 8.02 -3.05 5.08
N ILE A 226 9.05 -2.74 4.29
CA ILE A 226 9.19 -3.25 2.91
C ILE A 226 9.27 -4.79 2.91
N GLY A 227 9.99 -5.39 3.87
CA GLY A 227 10.06 -6.86 4.04
C GLY A 227 8.75 -7.54 4.49
N ARG A 228 7.67 -6.78 4.65
CA ARG A 228 6.28 -7.28 4.85
C ARG A 228 5.33 -6.78 3.75
N CYS A 229 5.85 -6.21 2.67
CA CYS A 229 5.10 -5.56 1.61
C CYS A 229 5.62 -6.01 0.23
N ALA A 230 5.29 -7.24 -0.14
CA ALA A 230 5.95 -7.98 -1.23
C ALA A 230 5.90 -7.30 -2.60
N SER A 231 4.84 -6.53 -2.92
CA SER A 231 4.77 -5.80 -4.19
C SER A 231 5.74 -4.60 -4.22
N VAL A 232 5.77 -3.77 -3.17
CA VAL A 232 6.75 -2.67 -3.02
C VAL A 232 8.18 -3.21 -3.12
N GLU A 233 8.51 -4.30 -2.43
CA GLU A 233 9.82 -4.94 -2.59
C GLU A 233 10.06 -5.40 -4.04
N TYR A 234 9.09 -6.07 -4.66
CA TYR A 234 9.16 -6.53 -6.04
C TYR A 234 9.40 -5.38 -7.04
N HIS A 235 8.68 -4.26 -6.95
CA HIS A 235 8.86 -3.13 -7.87
C HIS A 235 10.24 -2.47 -7.68
N LEU A 236 10.72 -2.30 -6.43
CA LEU A 236 12.06 -1.81 -6.15
C LEU A 236 13.15 -2.76 -6.71
N GLN A 237 13.02 -4.07 -6.51
CA GLN A 237 13.93 -5.08 -7.08
C GLN A 237 13.87 -5.12 -8.63
N ARG A 238 12.68 -4.94 -9.22
CA ARG A 238 12.47 -4.81 -10.67
C ARG A 238 13.18 -3.56 -11.21
N ILE A 239 13.13 -2.44 -10.51
CA ILE A 239 13.87 -1.21 -10.87
C ILE A 239 15.39 -1.42 -10.81
N ILE A 240 15.94 -2.10 -9.79
CA ILE A 240 17.37 -2.47 -9.78
C ILE A 240 17.71 -3.40 -10.96
N SER A 241 16.80 -4.30 -11.34
CA SER A 241 17.04 -5.27 -12.43
C SER A 241 17.29 -4.61 -13.79
N VAL A 242 16.64 -3.47 -14.07
CA VAL A 242 16.80 -2.63 -15.28
C VAL A 242 18.27 -2.28 -15.53
N PHE A 243 19.01 -1.93 -14.47
CA PHE A 243 20.37 -1.40 -14.56
C PHE A 243 21.46 -2.44 -14.32
N ARG A 244 21.12 -3.74 -14.22
CA ARG A 244 22.11 -4.85 -14.10
C ARG A 244 23.05 -4.97 -15.31
N LYS A 245 22.69 -4.37 -16.45
CA LYS A 245 23.58 -4.21 -17.62
C LYS A 245 23.51 -2.75 -18.12
N PRO A 246 24.65 -2.10 -18.41
CA PRO A 246 24.66 -0.75 -18.97
C PRO A 246 23.82 -0.64 -20.26
N LEU A 247 22.94 0.36 -20.34
CA LEU A 247 21.98 0.48 -21.44
C LEU A 247 22.67 0.61 -22.82
N ASN A 248 23.86 1.22 -22.88
CA ASN A 248 24.67 1.32 -24.10
C ASN A 248 25.19 -0.04 -24.63
N GLN A 249 25.18 -1.11 -23.83
CA GLN A 249 25.53 -2.47 -24.24
C GLN A 249 24.32 -3.29 -24.74
N LEU A 250 23.11 -2.72 -24.72
CA LEU A 250 21.88 -3.36 -25.19
C LEU A 250 21.56 -2.96 -26.64
N THR A 251 20.89 -3.83 -27.39
CA THR A 251 20.36 -3.48 -28.72
C THR A 251 19.25 -2.42 -28.61
N PRO A 252 18.99 -1.59 -29.64
CA PRO A 252 18.03 -0.48 -29.56
C PRO A 252 16.64 -0.87 -29.05
N ASP A 253 16.10 -2.02 -29.47
CA ASP A 253 14.78 -2.48 -29.00
C ASP A 253 14.82 -2.97 -27.55
N LYS A 254 15.92 -3.59 -27.11
CA LYS A 254 16.13 -3.91 -25.69
C LYS A 254 16.29 -2.63 -24.85
N GLN A 255 16.95 -1.59 -25.36
CA GLN A 255 17.00 -0.28 -24.70
C GLN A 255 15.62 0.38 -24.58
N ARG A 256 14.75 0.23 -25.59
CA ARG A 256 13.35 0.72 -25.55
C ARG A 256 12.55 -0.05 -24.51
N ALA A 257 12.58 -1.37 -24.55
CA ALA A 257 11.85 -2.25 -23.64
C ALA A 257 12.32 -2.11 -22.18
N VAL A 258 13.62 -1.95 -21.93
CA VAL A 258 14.18 -1.77 -20.58
C VAL A 258 13.81 -0.40 -19.99
N ARG A 259 13.80 0.67 -20.80
CA ARG A 259 13.28 1.98 -20.38
C ARG A 259 11.78 1.95 -20.09
N GLN A 260 10.99 1.31 -20.96
CA GLN A 260 9.55 1.15 -20.71
C GLN A 260 9.28 0.35 -19.42
N ASN A 261 10.04 -0.71 -19.16
CA ASN A 261 9.93 -1.49 -17.92
C ASN A 261 10.34 -0.72 -16.66
N PHE A 262 11.26 0.23 -16.76
CA PHE A 262 11.58 1.15 -15.67
C PHE A 262 10.38 2.03 -15.33
N HIS A 263 9.85 2.78 -16.30
CA HIS A 263 8.72 3.68 -16.06
C HIS A 263 7.46 2.92 -15.61
N LEU A 264 7.19 1.74 -16.18
CA LEU A 264 6.11 0.87 -15.70
C LEU A 264 6.32 0.48 -14.23
N ALA A 265 7.51 0.02 -13.83
CA ALA A 265 7.77 -0.35 -12.44
C ALA A 265 7.68 0.83 -11.46
N VAL A 266 7.99 2.06 -11.89
CA VAL A 266 7.82 3.28 -11.08
C VAL A 266 6.34 3.66 -10.95
N SER A 267 5.57 3.68 -12.05
CA SER A 267 4.13 4.00 -11.98
C SER A 267 3.30 2.89 -11.31
N GLU A 268 3.70 1.62 -11.41
CA GLU A 268 3.13 0.51 -10.63
C GLU A 268 3.43 0.69 -9.12
N LEU A 269 4.68 0.98 -8.75
CA LEU A 269 5.05 1.30 -7.35
C LEU A 269 4.25 2.49 -6.82
N ARG A 270 4.12 3.56 -7.61
CA ARG A 270 3.32 4.74 -7.27
C ARG A 270 1.85 4.37 -7.07
N LEU A 271 1.28 3.53 -7.94
CA LEU A 271 -0.09 3.06 -7.82
C LEU A 271 -0.27 2.25 -6.53
N ASP A 272 0.63 1.33 -6.22
CA ASP A 272 0.55 0.51 -5.01
C ASP A 272 0.61 1.33 -3.71
N ILE A 273 1.48 2.34 -3.61
CA ILE A 273 1.54 3.20 -2.42
C ILE A 273 0.40 4.24 -2.35
N SER A 274 -0.27 4.53 -3.48
CA SER A 274 -1.36 5.54 -3.56
C SER A 274 -2.77 4.95 -3.53
N ALA A 275 -2.97 3.70 -3.98
CA ALA A 275 -4.28 3.12 -4.22
C ALA A 275 -4.78 2.26 -3.06
N ARG A 276 -6.10 2.26 -2.83
CA ARG A 276 -6.80 1.46 -1.81
C ARG A 276 -6.84 -0.06 -2.09
N ILE A 277 -5.94 -0.58 -2.92
CA ILE A 277 -6.00 -1.92 -3.54
C ILE A 277 -4.82 -2.80 -3.11
N SER A 278 -3.68 -2.20 -2.76
CA SER A 278 -2.46 -2.92 -2.37
C SER A 278 -2.53 -3.45 -0.93
N GLU A 279 -1.64 -4.39 -0.60
CA GLU A 279 -1.48 -4.91 0.77
C GLU A 279 -0.57 -4.01 1.64
N VAL A 280 -0.28 -2.77 1.21
CA VAL A 280 0.63 -1.83 1.87
C VAL A 280 0.09 -1.45 3.25
N ARG A 281 0.68 -2.02 4.31
CA ARG A 281 0.38 -1.64 5.70
C ARG A 281 1.19 -0.42 6.11
N LEU A 282 0.49 0.64 6.47
CA LEU A 282 1.05 1.88 7.01
C LEU A 282 0.98 1.87 8.54
N TYR A 283 2.08 2.27 9.18
CA TYR A 283 2.24 2.25 10.62
C TYR A 283 2.48 3.65 11.19
N ASP A 284 1.61 4.06 12.12
CA ASP A 284 1.96 4.97 13.20
C ASP A 284 2.26 4.15 14.47
N ARG A 285 2.70 4.81 15.55
CA ARG A 285 2.91 4.18 16.86
C ARG A 285 1.72 3.34 17.33
N LEU A 286 0.48 3.81 17.18
CA LEU A 286 -0.70 3.17 17.78
C LEU A 286 -1.20 1.96 17.00
N VAL A 287 -0.97 1.92 15.68
CA VAL A 287 -1.18 0.76 14.81
C VAL A 287 -0.04 -0.24 15.02
N PHE A 288 1.21 0.23 15.06
CA PHE A 288 2.39 -0.60 15.28
C PHE A 288 2.36 -1.34 16.63
N GLU A 289 2.23 -0.59 17.74
CA GLU A 289 2.21 -1.16 19.10
C GLU A 289 1.03 -2.13 19.28
N ARG A 290 -0.08 -1.93 18.54
CA ARG A 290 -1.23 -2.84 18.55
C ARG A 290 -1.04 -4.10 17.69
N GLU A 291 -0.54 -3.99 16.46
CA GLU A 291 -0.35 -5.16 15.57
C GLU A 291 0.69 -6.12 16.17
N PHE A 292 1.80 -5.59 16.68
CA PHE A 292 2.89 -6.38 17.25
C PHE A 292 2.75 -6.59 18.77
N ARG A 293 1.68 -6.09 19.38
CA ARG A 293 1.37 -6.20 20.83
C ARG A 293 2.51 -5.70 21.73
N LEU A 294 3.20 -4.65 21.31
CA LEU A 294 4.35 -4.08 22.00
C LEU A 294 3.90 -3.09 23.09
N GLU A 295 4.31 -3.34 24.32
CA GLU A 295 3.99 -2.51 25.49
C GLU A 295 5.21 -1.68 25.90
N TRP A 296 5.11 -0.36 25.75
CA TRP A 296 6.18 0.55 26.17
C TRP A 296 6.06 0.91 27.65
N GLN A 297 7.16 0.77 28.38
CA GLN A 297 7.35 1.32 29.72
C GLN A 297 8.24 2.55 29.63
N ASP A 298 7.74 3.67 30.18
CA ASP A 298 8.52 4.89 30.36
C ASP A 298 9.46 4.75 31.58
N GLU A 299 10.53 5.54 31.61
CA GLU A 299 11.54 5.44 32.67
C GLU A 299 10.97 5.90 34.01
N GLN A 300 11.05 5.03 35.03
CA GLN A 300 10.64 5.38 36.38
C GLN A 300 11.70 6.29 37.03
N ALA A 301 11.26 7.45 37.50
CA ALA A 301 12.08 8.52 38.07
C ALA A 301 12.14 8.46 39.60
#